data_AF-A0A7S2C2Z1-F1
#
_entry.id   AF-A0A7S2C2Z1-F1
#
_cell.length_a   1.000
_cell.length_b   1.000
_cell.length_c   1.000
_cell.angle_alpha   90.00
_cell.angle_beta   90.00
_cell.angle_gamma   90.00
#
_symmetry.space_group_name_H-M   'P 1'
#
loop_
_entity.id
_entity.type
_entity.pdbx_description
1 polymer ?
#
loop_
_entity_poly.entity_id
_entity_poly.type
_entity_poly.pdbx_seq_one_letter_code
_entity_poly.pdbx_strand_id
1 'polypeptide(L)'
;GALADGVPNAGEALKEVRLELACALDGGGFLEVSLALWGFVRLGLRDEELLDVAVSRALKLQKTSTMRVLATALPRTFWACAALDFQHALLLRTITDRFSATRSTMRYLLPEAFHAIIWACPIMDTGLQFVNFREALEAKVMYWLRTRLNYVAIPKKTDELEKYFVMLDAC
;
A
#
# COMPACT_ATOMS: atom_id res chain seq x y z
N GLY A 1 24.60 -24.99 18.07
CA GLY A 1 23.97 -26.03 17.24
C GLY A 1 23.89 -25.47 15.84
N ALA A 2 24.68 -26.04 14.93
CA ALA A 2 24.66 -25.71 13.51
C ALA A 2 23.32 -26.09 12.88
N LEU A 3 22.82 -25.24 11.97
CA LEU A 3 21.76 -25.38 10.94
C LEU A 3 21.39 -23.90 10.60
N ALA A 4 21.60 -23.32 9.42
CA ALA A 4 21.72 -23.87 8.08
C ALA A 4 22.63 -23.00 7.20
N ASP A 5 23.76 -23.56 6.78
CA ASP A 5 24.45 -23.16 5.56
C ASP A 5 23.68 -23.75 4.38
N GLY A 6 23.23 -22.92 3.43
CA GLY A 6 22.82 -23.38 2.10
C GLY A 6 21.37 -23.14 1.67
N VAL A 7 20.54 -22.40 2.41
CA VAL A 7 19.28 -21.89 1.83
C VAL A 7 19.62 -20.61 1.06
N PRO A 8 19.58 -20.60 -0.29
CA PRO A 8 19.78 -19.36 -1.03
C PRO A 8 18.79 -18.33 -0.50
N ASN A 9 19.28 -17.13 -0.17
CA ASN A 9 18.40 -15.99 0.11
C ASN A 9 17.40 -15.93 -1.04
N ALA A 10 16.11 -16.09 -0.77
CA ALA A 10 15.10 -16.20 -1.82
C ALA A 10 15.13 -14.99 -2.77
N GLY A 11 15.60 -13.82 -2.31
CA GLY A 11 15.88 -12.67 -3.17
C GLY A 11 17.00 -12.89 -4.20
N GLU A 12 18.06 -13.63 -3.87
CA GLU A 12 19.16 -13.97 -4.78
C GLU A 12 18.70 -14.99 -5.84
N ALA A 13 17.94 -16.02 -5.44
CA ALA A 13 17.39 -16.99 -6.38
C ALA A 13 16.46 -16.34 -7.43
N LEU A 14 15.74 -15.28 -7.04
CA LEU A 14 14.86 -14.54 -7.95
C LEU A 14 15.60 -13.72 -9.00
N LYS A 15 16.89 -13.40 -8.80
CA LYS A 15 17.69 -12.70 -9.81
C LYS A 15 17.96 -13.57 -11.03
N GLU A 16 18.09 -14.89 -10.85
CA GLU A 16 18.34 -15.84 -11.94
C GLU A 16 17.13 -16.00 -12.86
N VAL A 17 15.93 -15.73 -12.35
CA VAL A 17 14.64 -15.83 -13.09
C VAL A 17 13.98 -14.46 -13.29
N ARG A 18 14.79 -13.40 -13.28
CA ARG A 18 14.32 -12.01 -13.34
C ARG A 18 13.45 -11.74 -14.57
N LEU A 19 13.84 -12.24 -15.73
CA LEU A 19 13.13 -12.01 -16.99
C LEU A 19 11.74 -12.69 -16.97
N GLU A 20 11.69 -13.92 -16.48
CA GLU A 20 10.46 -14.69 -16.31
C GLU A 20 9.53 -14.01 -15.33
N LEU A 21 10.06 -13.45 -14.23
CA LEU A 21 9.29 -12.64 -13.31
C LEU A 21 8.72 -11.38 -13.99
N ALA A 22 9.53 -10.65 -14.76
CA ALA A 22 9.07 -9.48 -15.48
C ALA A 22 7.91 -9.82 -16.44
N CYS A 23 8.06 -10.90 -17.21
CA CYS A 23 7.02 -11.40 -18.10
C CYS A 23 5.74 -11.80 -17.35
N ALA A 24 5.87 -12.50 -16.22
CA ALA A 24 4.74 -12.89 -15.39
C ALA A 24 4.01 -11.67 -14.79
N LEU A 25 4.76 -10.66 -14.37
CA LEU A 25 4.21 -9.39 -13.87
C LEU A 25 3.44 -8.65 -14.96
N ASP A 26 4.01 -8.47 -16.16
CA ASP A 26 3.32 -7.75 -17.25
C ASP A 26 2.10 -8.51 -17.81
N GLY A 27 2.10 -9.84 -17.72
CA GLY A 27 0.95 -10.68 -18.07
C GLY A 27 -0.14 -10.74 -16.98
N GLY A 28 0.22 -10.49 -15.72
CA GLY A 28 -0.62 -10.70 -14.55
C GLY A 28 -1.86 -9.79 -14.46
N GLY A 29 -2.85 -10.25 -13.71
CA GLY A 29 -3.99 -9.43 -13.28
C GLY A 29 -3.62 -8.50 -12.12
N PHE A 30 -4.51 -7.57 -11.77
CA PHE A 30 -4.14 -6.49 -10.84
C PHE A 30 -3.95 -7.04 -9.41
N LEU A 31 -4.77 -8.01 -9.00
CA LEU A 31 -4.61 -8.64 -7.69
C LEU A 31 -3.29 -9.40 -7.62
N GLU A 32 -2.97 -10.18 -8.64
CA GLU A 32 -1.75 -10.98 -8.76
C GLU A 32 -0.52 -10.08 -8.70
N VAL A 33 -0.48 -9.01 -9.50
CA VAL A 33 0.62 -8.02 -9.50
C VAL A 33 0.77 -7.37 -8.12
N SER A 34 -0.35 -6.99 -7.48
CA SER A 34 -0.29 -6.37 -6.14
C SER A 34 0.23 -7.34 -5.07
N LEU A 35 -0.08 -8.64 -5.18
CA LEU A 35 0.40 -9.67 -4.27
C LEU A 35 1.88 -9.99 -4.51
N ALA A 36 2.32 -10.01 -5.77
CA ALA A 36 3.73 -10.16 -6.11
C ALA A 36 4.57 -9.03 -5.49
N LEU A 37 4.12 -7.78 -5.62
CA LEU A 37 4.77 -6.63 -4.97
C LEU A 37 4.83 -6.75 -3.45
N TRP A 38 3.77 -7.25 -2.80
CA TRP A 38 3.80 -7.54 -1.37
C TRP A 38 4.84 -8.62 -1.03
N GLY A 39 4.94 -9.66 -1.85
CA GLY A 39 5.98 -10.68 -1.74
C GLY A 39 7.39 -10.08 -1.87
N PHE A 40 7.59 -9.14 -2.79
CA PHE A 40 8.87 -8.45 -2.95
C PHE A 40 9.26 -7.67 -1.71
N VAL A 41 8.32 -6.98 -1.06
CA VAL A 41 8.56 -6.34 0.24
C VAL A 41 9.04 -7.35 1.27
N ARG A 42 8.37 -8.51 1.38
CA ARG A 42 8.73 -9.55 2.35
C ARG A 42 10.13 -10.15 2.10
N LEU A 43 10.54 -10.19 0.84
CA LEU A 43 11.84 -10.72 0.39
C LEU A 43 12.94 -9.64 0.32
N GLY A 44 12.61 -8.36 0.56
CA GLY A 44 13.56 -7.25 0.39
C GLY A 44 14.02 -7.06 -1.06
N LEU A 45 13.22 -7.48 -2.04
CA LEU A 45 13.57 -7.38 -3.46
C LEU A 45 13.29 -5.97 -3.98
N ARG A 46 14.34 -5.15 -4.06
CA ARG A 46 14.31 -3.78 -4.60
C ARG A 46 14.96 -3.70 -5.98
N ASP A 47 14.40 -4.41 -6.94
CA ASP A 47 14.83 -4.34 -8.34
C ASP A 47 13.98 -3.30 -9.08
N GLU A 48 14.57 -2.13 -9.37
CA GLU A 48 13.82 -0.98 -9.92
C GLU A 48 13.13 -1.30 -11.25
N GLU A 49 13.75 -2.07 -12.14
CA GLU A 49 13.13 -2.40 -13.44
C GLU A 49 11.94 -3.36 -13.25
N LEU A 50 12.06 -4.35 -12.35
CA LEU A 50 10.93 -5.23 -12.01
C LEU A 50 9.77 -4.46 -11.36
N LEU A 51 10.10 -3.53 -10.47
CA LEU A 51 9.11 -2.67 -9.82
C LEU A 51 8.44 -1.74 -10.84
N ASP A 52 9.19 -1.18 -11.78
CA ASP A 52 8.62 -0.36 -12.86
C ASP A 52 7.69 -1.17 -13.77
N VAL A 53 8.07 -2.40 -14.15
CA VAL A 53 7.19 -3.31 -14.92
C VAL A 53 5.89 -3.58 -14.16
N ALA A 54 5.97 -3.93 -12.87
CA ALA A 54 4.80 -4.20 -12.04
C ALA A 54 3.89 -2.97 -11.89
N VAL A 55 4.46 -1.80 -11.62
CA VAL A 55 3.70 -0.56 -11.42
C VAL A 55 3.10 -0.08 -12.74
N SER A 56 3.86 -0.13 -13.84
CA SER A 56 3.36 0.17 -15.18
C SER A 56 2.19 -0.73 -15.56
N ARG A 57 2.26 -2.03 -15.25
CA ARG A 57 1.14 -2.95 -15.43
C ARG A 57 -0.07 -2.58 -14.58
N ALA A 58 0.13 -2.30 -13.29
CA ALA A 58 -0.93 -1.84 -12.39
C ALA A 58 -1.63 -0.56 -12.92
N LEU A 59 -0.87 0.40 -13.43
CA LEU A 59 -1.38 1.65 -14.01
C LEU A 59 -2.12 1.48 -15.34
N LYS A 60 -1.82 0.42 -16.11
CA LYS A 60 -2.63 0.02 -17.27
C LYS A 60 -3.95 -0.60 -16.80
N LEU A 61 -3.89 -1.57 -15.89
CA LEU A 61 -5.04 -2.32 -15.40
C LEU A 61 -6.04 -1.49 -14.60
N GLN A 62 -5.59 -0.43 -13.93
CA GLN A 62 -6.49 0.41 -13.14
C GLN A 62 -7.58 1.09 -13.98
N LYS A 63 -7.37 1.25 -15.30
CA LYS A 63 -8.34 1.85 -16.21
C LYS A 63 -9.53 0.94 -16.52
N THR A 64 -9.33 -0.38 -16.46
CA THR A 64 -10.32 -1.39 -16.85
C THR A 64 -10.83 -2.21 -15.67
N SER A 65 -10.18 -2.10 -14.50
CA SER A 65 -10.55 -2.87 -13.30
C SER A 65 -11.79 -2.32 -12.61
N THR A 66 -12.55 -3.22 -11.97
CA THR A 66 -13.71 -2.83 -11.14
C THR A 66 -13.26 -2.08 -9.90
N MET A 67 -14.13 -1.21 -9.35
CA MET A 67 -13.80 -0.46 -8.13
C MET A 67 -13.49 -1.36 -6.92
N ARG A 68 -14.09 -2.56 -6.83
CA ARG A 68 -13.81 -3.51 -5.75
C ARG A 68 -12.36 -4.01 -5.81
N VAL A 69 -11.89 -4.34 -7.01
CA VAL A 69 -10.50 -4.76 -7.24
C VAL A 69 -9.55 -3.59 -6.97
N LEU A 70 -9.87 -2.41 -7.51
CA LEU A 70 -9.07 -1.20 -7.31
C LEU A 70 -8.88 -0.86 -5.83
N ALA A 71 -9.95 -0.91 -5.05
CA ALA A 71 -9.94 -0.59 -3.62
C ALA A 71 -9.09 -1.52 -2.76
N THR A 72 -8.63 -2.65 -3.33
CA THR A 72 -7.74 -3.61 -2.64
C THR A 72 -6.34 -3.59 -3.26
N ALA A 73 -6.24 -3.71 -4.58
CA ALA A 73 -4.96 -3.87 -5.28
C ALA A 73 -4.14 -2.58 -5.28
N LEU A 74 -4.76 -1.44 -5.59
CA LEU A 74 -4.06 -0.16 -5.73
C LEU A 74 -3.45 0.33 -4.40
N PRO A 75 -4.16 0.29 -3.25
CA PRO A 75 -3.57 0.57 -1.94
C PRO A 75 -2.39 -0.33 -1.58
N ARG A 76 -2.49 -1.65 -1.87
CA ARG A 76 -1.40 -2.60 -1.62
C ARG A 76 -0.18 -2.31 -2.48
N THR A 77 -0.38 -2.06 -3.77
CA THR A 77 0.69 -1.66 -4.70
C THR A 77 1.38 -0.39 -4.21
N PHE A 78 0.61 0.61 -3.78
CA PHE A 78 1.15 1.86 -3.27
C PHE A 78 1.94 1.70 -1.97
N TRP A 79 1.43 0.91 -1.03
CA TRP A 79 2.17 0.54 0.18
C TRP A 79 3.47 -0.20 -0.13
N ALA A 80 3.43 -1.16 -1.06
CA ALA A 80 4.61 -1.93 -1.41
C ALA A 80 5.70 -1.05 -2.06
N CYS A 81 5.31 -0.10 -2.91
CA CYS A 81 6.23 0.87 -3.49
C CYS A 81 6.89 1.73 -2.40
N ALA A 82 6.10 2.24 -1.45
CA ALA A 82 6.63 3.01 -0.33
C ALA A 82 7.58 2.18 0.55
N ALA A 83 7.21 0.94 0.86
CA ALA A 83 8.02 0.04 1.69
C ALA A 83 9.35 -0.38 1.03
N LEU A 84 9.39 -0.43 -0.30
CA LEU A 84 10.60 -0.70 -1.09
C LEU A 84 11.36 0.57 -1.48
N ASP A 85 10.95 1.75 -0.99
CA ASP A 85 11.52 3.05 -1.36
C ASP A 85 11.59 3.24 -2.88
N PHE A 86 10.50 2.88 -3.56
CA PHE A 86 10.31 3.03 -5.01
C PHE A 86 9.29 4.12 -5.30
N GLN A 87 9.80 5.27 -5.75
CA GLN A 87 8.99 6.45 -6.02
C GLN A 87 8.41 6.41 -7.43
N HIS A 88 7.09 6.54 -7.55
CA HIS A 88 6.43 6.58 -8.86
C HIS A 88 5.31 7.65 -8.88
N ALA A 89 5.61 8.81 -9.48
CA ALA A 89 4.75 10.00 -9.43
C ALA A 89 3.30 9.73 -9.94
N LEU A 90 3.15 8.95 -11.02
CA LEU A 90 1.83 8.62 -11.55
C LEU A 90 1.02 7.72 -10.62
N LEU A 91 1.68 6.93 -9.75
CA LEU A 91 0.99 6.05 -8.81
C LEU A 91 0.36 6.87 -7.70
N LEU A 92 1.09 7.85 -7.15
CA LEU A 92 0.56 8.81 -6.18
C LEU A 92 -0.63 9.58 -6.75
N ARG A 93 -0.51 10.12 -7.96
CA ARG A 93 -1.62 10.81 -8.62
C ARG A 93 -2.83 9.88 -8.84
N THR A 94 -2.58 8.62 -9.20
CA THR A 94 -3.66 7.66 -9.42
C THR A 94 -4.41 7.35 -8.12
N ILE A 95 -3.71 7.23 -6.98
CA ILE A 95 -4.37 6.94 -5.71
C ILE A 95 -5.24 8.10 -5.23
N THR A 96 -4.73 9.33 -5.34
CA THR A 96 -5.46 10.55 -4.96
C THR A 96 -6.66 10.78 -5.89
N ASP A 97 -6.48 10.62 -7.21
CA ASP A 97 -7.57 10.81 -8.18
C ASP A 97 -8.67 9.75 -8.00
N ARG A 98 -8.30 8.48 -7.83
CA ARG A 98 -9.27 7.37 -7.75
C ARG A 98 -10.06 7.35 -6.46
N PHE A 99 -9.44 7.72 -5.34
CA PHE A 99 -10.08 7.68 -4.03
C PHE A 99 -10.42 9.05 -3.47
N SER A 100 -10.36 10.11 -4.27
CA SER A 100 -10.77 11.46 -3.85
C SER A 100 -12.19 11.52 -3.26
N ALA A 101 -12.38 12.43 -2.30
CA ALA A 101 -13.63 12.57 -1.54
C ALA A 101 -14.84 12.84 -2.45
N THR A 102 -14.58 13.51 -3.56
CA THR A 102 -15.58 13.94 -4.55
C THR A 102 -16.16 12.78 -5.36
N ARG A 103 -15.51 11.62 -5.42
CA ARG A 103 -15.92 10.53 -6.34
C ARG A 103 -16.83 9.48 -5.72
N SER A 104 -17.20 9.56 -4.44
CA SER A 104 -17.93 8.51 -3.69
C SER A 104 -17.23 7.12 -3.65
N THR A 105 -16.08 6.98 -4.31
CA THR A 105 -15.29 5.75 -4.46
C THR A 105 -14.60 5.32 -3.18
N MET A 106 -14.36 6.26 -2.26
CA MET A 106 -13.85 5.95 -0.93
C MET A 106 -14.71 4.91 -0.21
N ARG A 107 -15.99 4.73 -0.56
CA ARG A 107 -16.88 3.76 0.12
C ARG A 107 -16.46 2.31 -0.08
N TYR A 108 -15.64 2.04 -1.09
CA TYR A 108 -15.13 0.70 -1.37
C TYR A 108 -13.83 0.39 -0.62
N LEU A 109 -13.17 1.41 -0.05
CA LEU A 109 -11.98 1.21 0.76
C LEU A 109 -12.36 0.50 2.05
N LEU A 110 -11.67 -0.61 2.32
CA LEU A 110 -11.71 -1.32 3.59
C LEU A 110 -10.67 -0.72 4.56
N PRO A 111 -10.81 -0.94 5.88
CA PRO A 111 -9.86 -0.41 6.88
C PRO A 111 -8.38 -0.65 6.54
N GLU A 112 -8.05 -1.83 6.03
CA GLU A 112 -6.68 -2.21 5.67
C GLU A 112 -6.14 -1.34 4.53
N ALA A 113 -7.00 -0.99 3.58
CA ALA A 113 -6.65 -0.09 2.49
C ALA A 113 -6.42 1.36 2.98
N PHE A 114 -7.17 1.82 3.99
CA PHE A 114 -6.93 3.11 4.62
C PHE A 114 -5.55 3.16 5.28
N HIS A 115 -5.22 2.14 6.07
CA HIS A 115 -3.93 2.07 6.76
C HIS A 115 -2.76 2.04 5.77
N ALA A 116 -2.89 1.23 4.70
CA ALA A 116 -1.88 1.16 3.64
C ALA A 116 -1.62 2.53 3.00
N ILE A 117 -2.68 3.27 2.64
CA ILE A 117 -2.55 4.61 2.03
C ILE A 117 -1.96 5.61 3.03
N ILE A 118 -2.53 5.70 4.24
CA ILE A 118 -2.12 6.69 5.25
C ILE A 118 -0.64 6.51 5.63
N TRP A 119 -0.18 5.26 5.77
CA TRP A 119 1.22 4.97 6.09
C TRP A 119 2.16 5.29 4.92
N ALA A 120 1.78 4.91 3.70
CA ALA A 120 2.65 5.04 2.53
C ALA A 120 2.76 6.47 2.00
N CYS A 121 1.71 7.27 2.16
CA CYS A 121 1.68 8.61 1.59
C CYS A 121 2.75 9.59 2.07
N PRO A 122 3.09 9.74 3.37
CA PRO A 122 4.17 10.62 3.78
C PRO A 122 5.55 10.20 3.22
N ILE A 123 5.72 8.93 2.84
CA ILE A 123 6.94 8.42 2.21
C ILE A 123 6.95 8.77 0.71
N MET A 124 5.78 8.75 0.06
CA MET A 124 5.63 8.90 -1.39
C MET A 124 5.34 10.34 -1.85
N ASP A 125 4.78 11.19 -0.98
CA ASP A 125 4.38 12.56 -1.30
C ASP A 125 5.41 13.58 -0.84
N THR A 126 6.28 14.00 -1.75
CA THR A 126 7.27 15.06 -1.54
C THR A 126 6.71 16.47 -1.76
N GLY A 127 5.47 16.61 -2.22
CA GLY A 127 4.93 17.86 -2.78
C GLY A 127 3.64 18.39 -2.14
N LEU A 128 3.27 17.91 -0.95
CA LEU A 128 2.04 18.29 -0.23
C LEU A 128 0.73 17.95 -0.96
N GLN A 129 0.77 17.09 -1.98
CA GLN A 129 -0.41 16.71 -2.76
C GLN A 129 -1.40 15.85 -1.96
N PHE A 130 -0.93 15.26 -0.87
CA PHE A 130 -1.69 14.35 -0.03
C PHE A 130 -2.46 15.04 1.09
N VAL A 131 -2.16 16.30 1.45
CA VAL A 131 -2.77 16.97 2.61
C VAL A 131 -4.30 16.95 2.54
N ASN A 132 -4.87 17.40 1.43
CA ASN A 132 -6.31 17.43 1.22
C ASN A 132 -6.93 16.03 1.19
N PHE A 133 -6.21 15.05 0.63
CA PHE A 133 -6.69 13.68 0.55
C PHE A 133 -6.67 13.01 1.94
N ARG A 134 -5.63 13.28 2.74
CA ARG A 134 -5.50 12.83 4.13
C ARG A 134 -6.65 13.32 4.99
N GLU A 135 -6.95 14.62 4.95
CA GLU A 135 -8.07 15.19 5.71
C GLU A 135 -9.39 14.49 5.38
N ALA A 136 -9.61 14.16 4.10
CA ALA A 136 -10.80 13.46 3.68
C ALA A 136 -10.83 11.99 4.10
N LEU A 137 -9.69 11.30 4.13
CA LEU A 137 -9.56 9.95 4.69
C LEU A 137 -9.82 9.96 6.20
N GLU A 138 -9.23 10.90 6.94
CA GLU A 138 -9.44 11.07 8.38
C GLU A 138 -10.93 11.34 8.70
N ALA A 139 -11.55 12.29 7.99
CA ALA A 139 -12.98 12.60 8.15
C ALA A 139 -13.86 11.36 7.92
N LYS A 140 -13.50 10.53 6.93
CA LYS A 140 -14.22 9.31 6.63
C LYS A 140 -14.05 8.24 7.71
N VAL A 141 -12.82 8.02 8.19
CA VAL A 141 -12.57 7.09 9.30
C VAL A 141 -13.35 7.52 10.53
N MET A 142 -13.32 8.82 10.86
CA MET A 142 -14.08 9.38 11.99
C MET A 142 -15.59 9.22 11.82
N TYR A 143 -16.13 9.40 10.62
CA TYR A 143 -17.54 9.12 10.33
C TYR A 143 -17.87 7.64 10.55
N TRP A 144 -17.04 6.72 10.06
CA TRP A 144 -17.26 5.28 10.20
C TRP A 144 -17.21 4.83 11.66
N LEU A 145 -16.25 5.34 12.43
CA LEU A 145 -16.14 5.11 13.87
C LEU A 145 -17.36 5.63 14.63
N ARG A 146 -17.86 6.83 14.30
CA ARG A 146 -19.07 7.39 14.94
C ARG A 146 -20.36 6.64 14.60
N THR A 147 -20.43 6.03 13.42
CA THR A 147 -21.64 5.37 12.92
C THR A 147 -21.70 3.88 13.22
N ARG A 148 -20.56 3.23 13.52
CA ARG A 148 -20.52 1.87 14.05
C ARG A 148 -20.40 1.90 15.57
N LEU A 149 -21.44 1.38 16.23
CA LEU A 149 -21.65 1.37 17.68
C LEU A 149 -20.40 0.95 18.48
N ASN A 150 -20.16 1.66 19.58
CA ASN A 150 -19.09 1.51 20.60
C ASN A 150 -17.79 2.33 20.41
N TYR A 151 -17.77 3.37 19.58
CA TYR A 151 -16.66 4.33 19.61
C TYR A 151 -16.70 5.20 20.88
N VAL A 152 -15.79 4.92 21.82
CA VAL A 152 -15.47 5.83 22.92
C VAL A 152 -14.50 6.88 22.38
N ALA A 153 -14.94 8.13 22.31
CA ALA A 153 -14.08 9.22 21.90
C ALA A 153 -12.92 9.36 22.91
N ILE A 154 -11.71 8.98 22.50
CA ILE A 154 -10.51 9.24 23.30
C ILE A 154 -10.28 10.75 23.27
N PRO A 155 -10.34 11.45 24.41
CA PRO A 155 -10.15 12.89 24.45
C PRO A 155 -8.75 13.22 23.93
N LYS A 156 -8.63 14.25 23.07
CA LYS A 156 -7.36 14.76 22.53
C LYS A 156 -6.38 15.33 23.60
N LYS A 157 -6.61 15.10 24.89
CA LYS A 157 -5.69 15.57 25.94
C LYS A 157 -4.43 14.71 25.95
N THR A 158 -3.31 15.41 25.90
CA THR A 158 -2.06 15.03 25.26
C THR A 158 -1.12 14.13 26.07
N ASP A 159 -1.57 13.53 27.18
CA ASP A 159 -0.70 12.74 28.07
C ASP A 159 -1.02 11.23 28.09
N GLU A 160 -2.12 10.78 27.46
CA GLU A 160 -2.51 9.36 27.47
C GLU A 160 -2.25 8.62 26.15
N LEU A 161 -1.91 9.33 25.06
CA LEU A 161 -1.61 8.71 23.77
C LEU A 161 -0.31 7.90 23.78
N GLU A 162 0.66 8.27 24.64
CA GLU A 162 1.90 7.51 24.81
C GLU A 162 1.64 6.07 25.32
N LYS A 163 0.58 5.85 26.11
CA LYS A 163 0.22 4.50 26.60
C LYS A 163 -0.28 3.57 25.50
N TYR A 164 -0.81 4.09 24.40
CA TYR A 164 -1.34 3.28 23.30
C TYR A 164 -0.31 2.98 22.22
N PHE A 165 0.76 3.78 22.09
CA PHE A 165 1.87 3.49 21.18
C PHE A 165 2.79 2.38 21.71
N VAL A 166 2.92 2.23 23.03
CA VAL A 166 3.80 1.22 23.66
C VAL A 166 3.32 -0.23 23.44
N MET A 167 2.08 -0.47 23.01
CA MET A 167 1.59 -1.83 22.73
C MET A 167 1.83 -2.33 21.29
N LEU A 168 2.32 -1.50 20.37
CA LEU A 168 2.59 -1.92 18.98
C LEU A 168 4.06 -2.28 18.70
N ASP A 169 4.98 -1.97 19.62
CA ASP A 169 6.40 -2.35 19.53
C ASP A 169 6.71 -3.74 20.13
N ALA A 170 5.69 -4.53 20.48
CA ALA A 170 5.84 -5.83 21.14
C ALA A 170 5.33 -7.05 20.33
N CYS A 171 5.08 -6.92 19.03
CA CYS A 171 4.66 -8.02 18.15
C CYS A 171 5.57 -8.16 16.91
#